data_AF-A0A2V5S9F7-F1
#
_entry.id   AF-A0A2V5S9F7-F1
#
_cell.length_a   1.000
_cell.length_b   1.000
_cell.length_c   1.000
_cell.angle_alpha   90.00
_cell.angle_beta   90.00
_cell.angle_gamma   90.00
#
_symmetry.space_group_name_H-M   'P 1'
#
loop_
_entity.id
_entity.type
_entity.pdbx_description
1 polymer ?
#
loop_
_entity_poly.entity_id
_entity_poly.type
_entity_poly.pdbx_seq_one_letter_code
_entity_poly.pdbx_strand_id
1 'polypeptide(L)' 'MGDAAPANYQVNEASTKASETRGFGTFTLSRPVKGWPTGQYRAEIYVGDRLAETIKFTIQKP' A
#
# COMPACT_ATOMS: atom_id res chain seq x y z
N MET A 1 11.64 -6.44 22.07
CA MET A 1 11.33 -5.16 21.40
C MET A 1 11.40 -5.42 19.91
N GLY A 2 10.39 -5.04 19.13
CA GLY A 2 10.43 -5.20 17.68
C GLY A 2 11.15 -4.00 17.08
N ASP A 3 12.24 -4.24 16.36
CA ASP A 3 12.97 -3.19 15.66
C ASP A 3 12.05 -2.40 14.72
N ALA A 4 12.30 -1.09 14.62
CA ALA A 4 11.60 -0.25 13.66
C ALA A 4 11.92 -0.76 12.25
N ALA A 5 10.88 -0.95 11.43
CA ALA A 5 11.07 -1.34 10.05
C ALA A 5 11.97 -0.31 9.33
N PRO A 6 12.86 -0.75 8.43
CA PRO A 6 13.72 0.17 7.69
C PRO A 6 12.91 1.19 6.90
N ALA A 7 13.53 2.35 6.60
CA ALA A 7 12.89 3.35 5.76
C ALA A 7 12.45 2.74 4.42
N ASN A 8 11.23 3.08 3.98
CA ASN A 8 10.61 2.54 2.77
C ASN A 8 10.32 1.03 2.80
N TYR A 9 10.15 0.45 3.98
CA TYR A 9 9.72 -0.94 4.10
C TYR A 9 8.38 -1.17 3.38
N GLN A 10 8.39 -2.08 2.41
CA GLN A 10 7.21 -2.48 1.68
C GLN A 10 6.38 -3.46 2.54
N VAL A 11 5.22 -3.00 2.99
CA VAL A 11 4.37 -3.83 3.86
C VAL A 11 3.57 -4.86 3.05
N ASN A 12 3.15 -4.50 1.84
CA ASN A 12 2.36 -5.36 0.98
C ASN A 12 2.42 -4.88 -0.49
N GLU A 13 2.14 -5.77 -1.43
CA GLU A 13 1.97 -5.48 -2.85
C GLU A 13 0.82 -6.31 -3.42
N ALA A 14 0.07 -5.72 -4.35
CA ALA A 14 -0.84 -6.44 -5.22
C ALA A 14 -0.76 -5.85 -6.62
N SER A 15 -0.73 -6.70 -7.64
CA SER A 15 -0.70 -6.31 -9.04
C SER A 15 -1.80 -7.02 -9.83
N THR A 16 -2.27 -6.37 -10.89
CA THR A 16 -3.26 -6.94 -11.82
C THR A 16 -3.02 -6.41 -13.22
N LYS A 17 -3.56 -7.10 -14.23
CA LYS A 17 -3.56 -6.66 -15.62
C LYS A 17 -4.95 -6.17 -15.97
N ALA A 18 -5.04 -4.95 -16.50
CA ALA A 18 -6.29 -4.46 -17.05
C ALA A 18 -6.66 -5.27 -18.30
N SER A 19 -7.85 -5.84 -18.31
CA SER A 19 -8.38 -6.60 -19.47
C SER A 19 -8.86 -5.68 -20.59
N GLU A 20 -9.06 -4.39 -20.30
CA GLU A 20 -9.67 -3.40 -21.20
C GLU A 20 -9.00 -2.03 -21.04
N THR A 21 -9.00 -1.22 -22.11
CA THR A 21 -8.36 0.11 -22.13
C THR A 21 -9.00 1.12 -21.18
N ARG A 22 -10.26 0.91 -20.77
CA ARG A 22 -11.00 1.72 -19.78
C ARG A 22 -11.62 0.83 -18.69
N GLY A 23 -10.78 0.04 -18.04
CA GLY A 23 -11.19 -0.80 -16.91
C GLY A 23 -11.24 -0.05 -15.57
N PHE A 24 -12.08 -0.53 -14.66
CA PHE A 24 -12.07 -0.16 -13.25
C PHE A 24 -11.62 -1.37 -12.41
N GLY A 25 -10.85 -1.12 -11.37
CA GLY A 25 -10.37 -2.16 -10.46
C GLY A 25 -10.45 -1.71 -9.01
N THR A 26 -10.73 -2.66 -8.13
CA THR A 26 -10.65 -2.45 -6.68
C THR A 26 -9.48 -3.23 -6.14
N PHE A 27 -8.59 -2.54 -5.42
CA PHE A 27 -7.48 -3.17 -4.71
C PHE A 27 -7.78 -3.19 -3.22
N THR A 28 -7.54 -4.32 -2.56
CA THR A 28 -7.72 -4.47 -1.13
C THR A 28 -6.40 -4.93 -0.51
N LEU A 29 -5.83 -4.09 0.36
CA LEU A 29 -4.68 -4.44 1.17
C LEU A 29 -5.19 -5.00 2.51
N SER A 30 -5.01 -6.31 2.70
CA SER A 30 -5.44 -6.99 3.92
C SER A 30 -4.69 -6.46 5.14
N ARG A 31 -5.39 -6.29 6.26
CA ARG A 31 -4.76 -5.95 7.53
C ARG A 31 -3.83 -7.11 7.96
N PRO A 32 -2.55 -6.87 8.30
CA PRO A 32 -1.65 -7.90 8.83
C PRO A 32 -2.21 -8.54 10.11
N VAL A 33 -1.80 -9.77 10.44
CA VAL A 33 -2.32 -10.54 11.60
C VAL A 33 -2.23 -9.75 12.92
N LYS A 34 -1.16 -8.97 13.13
CA LYS A 34 -0.96 -8.13 14.33
C LYS A 34 -1.51 -6.71 14.16
N GLY A 35 -2.27 -6.45 13.11
CA GLY A 35 -2.66 -5.11 12.71
C GLY A 35 -1.54 -4.36 11.99
N TRP A 36 -1.88 -3.18 11.49
CA TRP A 36 -0.89 -2.23 11.00
C TRP A 36 -0.26 -1.50 12.19
N PRO A 37 1.07 -1.43 12.28
CA PRO A 37 1.72 -0.60 13.28
C PRO A 37 1.24 0.86 13.20
N THR A 38 1.28 1.57 14.32
CA THR A 38 1.01 3.02 14.30
C THR A 38 2.15 3.74 13.61
N GLY A 39 1.84 4.69 12.74
CA GLY A 39 2.87 5.42 12.00
C GLY A 39 2.35 6.09 10.73
N GLN A 40 3.29 6.68 10.00
CA GLN A 40 3.04 7.28 8.70
C GLN A 40 3.26 6.25 7.60
N TYR A 41 2.32 6.23 6.66
CA TYR A 41 2.29 5.30 5.56
C TYR A 41 2.10 6.03 4.24
N ARG A 42 2.52 5.38 3.16
CA ARG A 42 2.12 5.75 1.81
C ARG A 42 1.67 4.52 1.04
N ALA A 43 0.66 4.68 0.20
CA ALA A 43 0.33 3.74 -0.85
C ALA A 43 0.74 4.35 -2.19
N GLU A 44 1.55 3.62 -2.95
CA GLU A 44 2.02 4.01 -4.28
C GLU A 44 1.27 3.17 -5.31
N ILE A 45 0.59 3.82 -6.25
CA ILE A 45 -0.16 3.16 -7.32
C ILE A 45 0.60 3.34 -8.61
N TYR A 46 0.94 2.23 -9.26
CA TYR A 46 1.69 2.21 -10.51
C TYR A 46 0.82 1.71 -11.67
N VAL A 47 1.02 2.29 -12.85
CA VAL A 47 0.48 1.79 -14.12
C VAL A 47 1.65 1.40 -15.01
N GLY A 48 1.89 0.09 -15.13
CA GLY A 48 3.18 -0.42 -15.59
C GLY A 48 4.28 -0.01 -14.61
N ASP A 49 5.39 0.52 -15.13
CA ASP A 49 6.52 0.98 -14.30
C ASP A 49 6.44 2.46 -13.91
N ARG A 50 5.31 3.13 -14.18
CA ARG A 50 5.11 4.56 -13.90
C ARG A 50 4.27 4.77 -12.65
N LEU A 51 4.81 5.54 -11.70
CA LEU A 51 4.06 6.01 -10.54
C LEU A 51 2.93 6.93 -10.99
N ALA A 52 1.68 6.48 -10.79
CA ALA A 52 0.49 7.22 -11.16
C ALA A 52 -0.02 8.10 -10.01
N GLU A 53 0.00 7.58 -8.78
CA GLU A 53 -0.54 8.29 -7.60
C GLU A 53 0.21 7.89 -6.33
N THR A 54 0.31 8.80 -5.36
CA THR A 54 0.84 8.52 -4.02
C THR A 54 -0.10 9.04 -2.95
N ILE A 55 -0.69 8.12 -2.18
CA ILE A 55 -1.63 8.44 -1.11
C ILE A 55 -0.90 8.35 0.22
N LYS A 56 -0.82 9.46 0.96
CA LYS A 56 -0.19 9.52 2.29
C LYS A 56 -1.26 9.46 3.38
N PHE A 57 -1.06 8.62 4.38
CA PHE A 57 -1.98 8.49 5.50
C PHE A 57 -1.25 8.12 6.80
N THR A 58 -1.91 8.30 7.94
CA THR A 58 -1.36 7.97 9.25
C THR A 58 -2.30 7.02 9.97
N ILE A 59 -1.73 5.95 10.55
CA ILE A 59 -2.45 5.06 11.44
C ILE A 59 -2.13 5.46 12.88
N GLN A 60 -3.16 5.86 13.61
CA GLN A 60 -3.08 6.25 15.02
C GLN A 60 -3.66 5.14 15.90
N LYS A 61 -3.27 5.13 17.18
CA LYS A 61 -3.98 4.31 18.17
C LYS A 61 -5.42 4.84 18.29
N PRO A 62 -6.41 3.96 18.55
CA PRO A 62 -7.75 4.39 18.90
C PRO A 62 -7.76 5.38 20.06
#